data_AF-A0A2A4I840-F1
#
_entry.id   AF-A0A2A4I840-F1
#
_cell.length_a   1.000
_cell.length_b   1.000
_cell.length_c   1.000
_cell.angle_alpha   90.00
_cell.angle_beta   90.00
_cell.angle_gamma   90.00
#
_symmetry.space_group_name_H-M   'P 1'
#
loop_
_entity.id
_entity.type
_entity.pdbx_description
1 polymer ?
#
loop_
_entity_poly.entity_id
_entity_poly.type
_entity_poly.pdbx_seq_one_letter_code
_entity_poly.pdbx_strand_id
1 'polypeptide(L)'
;MTQIVPVILSGGSGTRLWPLSRAEKPKQFLSLTAAETMLQLTAARTQGDGFAAPVVVANAAHADEVEAQLAAAGATPQALVLEPVGRNTAPAIALAALATDPHA
;
A
#
# COMPACT_ATOMS: atom_id res chain seq x y z
N MET A 1 3.89 -17.45 18.06
CA MET A 1 5.07 -16.83 17.40
C MET A 1 4.67 -15.42 17.02
N THR A 2 5.43 -14.41 17.40
CA THR A 2 5.16 -13.02 17.02
C THR A 2 5.32 -12.88 15.50
N GLN A 3 4.27 -12.44 14.81
CA GLN A 3 4.32 -12.16 13.37
C GLN A 3 4.71 -10.69 13.15
N ILE A 4 5.46 -10.41 12.08
CA ILE A 4 5.77 -9.05 11.65
C ILE A 4 4.54 -8.49 10.93
N VAL A 5 4.04 -7.31 11.32
CA VAL A 5 2.98 -6.61 10.59
C VAL A 5 3.61 -5.72 9.51
N PRO A 6 3.43 -6.03 8.22
CA PRO A 6 3.94 -5.17 7.15
C PRO A 6 3.13 -3.88 7.06
N VAL A 7 3.81 -2.75 6.83
CA VAL A 7 3.17 -1.46 6.56
C VAL A 7 3.52 -1.02 5.14
N ILE A 8 2.50 -0.92 4.27
CA ILE A 8 2.64 -0.49 2.87
C ILE A 8 2.12 0.94 2.72
N LEU A 9 3.03 1.88 2.45
CA LEU A 9 2.68 3.29 2.24
C LEU A 9 2.49 3.56 0.73
N SER A 10 1.24 3.58 0.28
CA SER A 10 0.80 3.76 -1.10
C SER A 10 0.44 5.23 -1.39
N GLY A 11 1.40 6.11 -1.17
CA GLY A 11 1.26 7.56 -1.42
C GLY A 11 2.11 8.06 -2.59
N GLY A 12 1.94 9.34 -2.92
CA GLY A 12 2.78 10.06 -3.89
C GLY A 12 2.00 10.60 -5.09
N SER A 13 2.54 11.66 -5.70
CA SER A 13 1.88 12.44 -6.75
C SER A 13 2.17 11.98 -8.18
N GLY A 14 3.02 10.96 -8.38
CA GLY A 14 3.33 10.43 -9.72
C GLY A 14 4.02 11.42 -10.67
N THR A 15 4.86 12.34 -10.16
CA THR A 15 5.46 13.38 -11.03
C THR A 15 6.76 12.98 -11.73
N ARG A 16 7.54 12.04 -11.15
CA ARG A 16 8.90 11.70 -11.66
C ARG A 16 8.92 10.77 -12.87
N LEU A 17 7.86 9.99 -13.08
CA LEU A 17 7.74 9.06 -14.20
C LEU A 17 6.75 9.55 -15.25
N TRP A 18 6.52 10.85 -15.33
CA TRP A 18 5.71 11.41 -16.42
C TRP A 18 6.35 11.05 -17.78
N PRO A 19 5.58 10.65 -18.81
CA PRO A 19 4.11 10.64 -18.88
C PRO A 19 3.43 9.36 -18.38
N LEU A 20 4.22 8.38 -17.93
CA LEU A 20 3.73 7.07 -17.49
C LEU A 20 2.91 7.18 -16.20
N SER A 21 3.36 7.95 -15.21
CA SER A 21 2.59 8.25 -14.00
C SER A 21 1.90 9.60 -14.09
N ARG A 22 0.67 9.65 -13.59
CA ARG A 22 -0.15 10.87 -13.46
C ARG A 22 -0.74 10.94 -12.05
N ALA A 23 -1.42 12.04 -11.74
CA ALA A 23 -2.11 12.17 -10.46
C ALA A 23 -3.19 11.10 -10.28
N GLU A 24 -3.92 10.76 -11.34
CA GLU A 24 -4.99 9.75 -11.33
C GLU A 24 -4.45 8.32 -11.32
N LYS A 25 -3.25 8.11 -11.89
CA LYS A 25 -2.56 6.82 -11.88
C LYS A 25 -1.09 6.98 -11.45
N PRO A 26 -0.83 7.12 -10.14
CA PRO A 26 0.52 7.20 -9.61
C PRO A 26 1.36 5.94 -9.88
N LYS A 27 2.68 6.07 -9.67
CA LYS A 27 3.66 5.04 -10.04
C LYS A 27 3.37 3.65 -9.47
N GLN A 28 2.78 3.58 -8.28
CA GLN A 28 2.56 2.30 -7.59
C GLN A 28 1.57 1.41 -8.35
N PHE A 29 0.72 2.00 -9.19
CA PHE A 29 -0.28 1.30 -9.99
C PHE A 29 0.22 0.94 -11.40
N LEU A 30 1.54 1.04 -11.63
CA LEU A 30 2.16 0.75 -12.92
C LEU A 30 2.99 -0.53 -12.85
N SER A 31 2.91 -1.33 -13.91
CA SER A 31 3.75 -2.50 -14.17
C SER A 31 5.04 -2.05 -14.86
N LEU A 32 6.03 -1.64 -14.06
CA LEU A 32 7.28 -1.04 -14.59
C LEU A 32 8.41 -2.05 -14.81
N THR A 33 8.46 -3.10 -13.99
CA THR A 33 9.59 -4.05 -13.95
C THR A 33 9.15 -5.51 -14.09
N ALA A 34 7.84 -5.77 -14.05
CA ALA A 34 7.22 -7.09 -14.17
C ALA A 34 5.83 -6.93 -14.80
N ALA A 35 5.09 -8.04 -14.94
CA ALA A 35 3.70 -7.99 -15.40
C ALA A 35 2.78 -7.35 -14.34
N GLU A 36 3.08 -7.59 -13.07
CA GLU A 36 2.41 -7.05 -11.90
C GLU A 36 2.80 -5.58 -11.65
N THR A 37 1.90 -4.83 -11.02
CA THR A 37 2.16 -3.45 -10.61
C THR A 37 3.15 -3.39 -9.45
N MET A 38 3.75 -2.23 -9.21
CA MET A 38 4.63 -2.05 -8.05
C MET A 38 3.92 -2.32 -6.71
N LEU A 39 2.63 -1.98 -6.59
CA LEU A 39 1.83 -2.27 -5.39
C LEU A 39 1.66 -3.79 -5.21
N GLN A 40 1.29 -4.50 -6.28
CA GLN A 40 1.12 -5.95 -6.27
C GLN A 40 2.42 -6.67 -5.90
N LEU A 41 3.54 -6.28 -6.54
CA LEU A 41 4.87 -6.80 -6.21
C LEU A 41 5.26 -6.52 -4.76
N THR A 42 4.84 -5.38 -4.20
CA THR A 42 5.13 -5.04 -2.81
C THR A 42 4.32 -5.88 -1.84
N ALA A 43 3.03 -6.07 -2.11
CA ALA A 43 2.16 -6.92 -1.30
C ALA A 43 2.63 -8.39 -1.33
N ALA A 44 3.02 -8.90 -2.51
CA ALA A 44 3.52 -10.27 -2.66
C ALA A 44 4.79 -10.54 -1.83
N ARG A 45 5.71 -9.56 -1.72
CA ARG A 45 6.93 -9.70 -0.89
C ARG A 45 6.65 -9.82 0.61
N THR A 46 5.46 -9.41 1.05
CA THR A 46 5.05 -9.45 2.45
C THR A 46 4.05 -10.58 2.71
N GLN A 47 3.91 -11.53 1.78
CA GLN A 47 3.18 -12.77 2.00
C GLN A 47 4.16 -13.89 2.39
N GLY A 48 3.75 -14.74 3.32
CA GLY A 48 4.50 -15.91 3.74
C GLY A 48 4.67 -16.01 5.25
N ASP A 49 5.30 -17.09 5.67
CA ASP A 49 5.48 -17.41 7.09
C ASP A 49 6.29 -16.32 7.80
N GLY A 50 5.75 -15.81 8.90
CA GLY A 50 6.37 -14.74 9.69
C GLY A 50 5.78 -13.36 9.45
N PHE A 51 4.91 -13.18 8.44
CA PHE A 51 4.16 -11.95 8.23
C PHE A 51 2.68 -12.10 8.57
N ALA A 52 2.14 -11.12 9.29
CA ALA A 52 0.70 -10.91 9.37
C ALA A 52 0.18 -10.23 8.09
N ALA A 53 -1.14 -10.13 7.96
CA ALA A 53 -1.75 -9.35 6.88
C ALA A 53 -1.29 -7.86 6.96
N PRO A 54 -1.02 -7.21 5.82
CA PRO A 54 -0.44 -5.87 5.82
C PRO A 54 -1.45 -4.81 6.28
N VAL A 55 -0.94 -3.74 6.87
CA VAL A 55 -1.63 -2.46 6.96
C VAL A 55 -1.23 -1.62 5.75
N VAL A 56 -2.21 -1.11 5.01
CA VAL A 56 -1.99 -0.28 3.84
C VAL A 56 -2.46 1.13 4.13
N VAL A 57 -1.61 2.13 3.91
CA VAL A 57 -1.98 3.55 4.01
C VAL A 57 -1.95 4.15 2.62
N ALA A 58 -3.07 4.69 2.16
CA ALA A 58 -3.23 5.19 0.81
C ALA A 58 -4.01 6.50 0.77
N ASN A 59 -3.92 7.24 -0.34
CA ASN A 59 -4.80 8.38 -0.56
C ASN A 59 -6.24 7.90 -0.84
N ALA A 60 -7.22 8.53 -0.21
CA ALA A 60 -8.65 8.24 -0.40
C ALA A 60 -9.09 8.29 -1.87
N ALA A 61 -8.48 9.14 -2.70
CA ALA A 61 -8.76 9.23 -4.14
C ALA A 61 -8.39 7.97 -4.94
N HIS A 62 -7.66 7.03 -4.34
CA HIS A 62 -7.22 5.79 -4.99
C HIS A 62 -7.67 4.53 -4.24
N ALA A 63 -8.67 4.63 -3.36
CA ALA A 63 -9.16 3.51 -2.56
C ALA A 63 -9.53 2.30 -3.43
N ASP A 64 -10.39 2.49 -4.42
CA ASP A 64 -10.87 1.42 -5.31
C ASP A 64 -9.72 0.74 -6.07
N GLU A 65 -8.76 1.51 -6.58
CA GLU A 65 -7.60 0.96 -7.31
C GLU A 65 -6.68 0.16 -6.38
N VAL A 66 -6.47 0.63 -5.14
CA VAL A 66 -5.68 -0.10 -4.14
C VAL A 66 -6.35 -1.42 -3.79
N GLU A 67 -7.65 -1.42 -3.50
CA GLU A 67 -8.40 -2.63 -3.19
C GLU A 67 -8.39 -3.61 -4.35
N ALA A 68 -8.64 -3.15 -5.58
CA ALA A 68 -8.62 -3.99 -6.77
C ALA A 68 -7.26 -4.64 -7.00
N GLN A 69 -6.17 -3.88 -6.83
CA GLN A 69 -4.81 -4.42 -7.02
C GLN A 69 -4.39 -5.38 -5.91
N LEU A 70 -4.74 -5.11 -4.66
CA LEU A 70 -4.47 -6.03 -3.54
C LEU A 70 -5.24 -7.34 -3.72
N ALA A 71 -6.52 -7.26 -4.10
CA ALA A 71 -7.34 -8.43 -4.43
C ALA A 71 -6.73 -9.24 -5.59
N ALA A 72 -6.30 -8.56 -6.66
CA ALA A 72 -5.64 -9.22 -7.79
C ALA A 72 -4.29 -9.87 -7.41
N ALA A 73 -3.60 -9.36 -6.38
CA ALA A 73 -2.39 -9.97 -5.82
C ALA A 73 -2.68 -11.06 -4.78
N GLY A 74 -3.95 -11.39 -4.49
CA GLY A 74 -4.32 -12.34 -3.43
C GLY A 74 -3.95 -11.85 -2.03
N ALA A 75 -3.77 -10.55 -1.84
CA ALA A 75 -3.43 -9.93 -0.56
C ALA A 75 -4.68 -9.30 0.06
N THR A 76 -5.05 -9.74 1.25
CA THR A 76 -6.09 -9.09 2.06
C THR A 76 -5.42 -8.31 3.17
N PRO A 77 -5.49 -6.96 3.17
CA PRO A 77 -4.92 -6.18 4.26
C PRO A 77 -5.75 -6.34 5.53
N GLN A 78 -5.12 -6.31 6.70
CA GLN A 78 -5.85 -6.25 7.98
C GLN A 78 -6.47 -4.87 8.21
N ALA A 79 -5.92 -3.83 7.58
CA ALA A 79 -6.47 -2.48 7.57
C ALA A 79 -6.06 -1.73 6.30
N LEU A 80 -7.00 -0.99 5.72
CA LEU A 80 -6.75 0.01 4.68
C LEU A 80 -7.09 1.39 5.26
N VAL A 81 -6.07 2.20 5.52
CA VAL A 81 -6.21 3.55 6.05
C VAL A 81 -6.17 4.55 4.89
N LEU A 82 -7.23 5.34 4.75
CA LEU A 82 -7.37 6.30 3.67
C LEU A 82 -7.08 7.72 4.18
N GLU A 83 -5.97 8.29 3.72
CA GLU A 83 -5.62 9.69 3.96
C GLU A 83 -6.43 10.60 3.03
N PRO A 84 -7.16 11.60 3.55
CA PRO A 84 -7.90 12.56 2.72
C PRO A 84 -6.96 13.50 1.96
N VAL A 85 -5.73 13.66 2.44
CA VAL A 85 -4.69 14.50 1.82
C VAL A 85 -3.31 13.94 2.20
N GLY A 86 -2.38 13.94 1.24
CA GLY A 86 -1.01 13.50 1.50
C GLY A 86 -0.29 14.47 2.45
N ARG A 87 0.25 13.95 3.56
CA ARG A 87 1.00 14.72 4.57
C ARG A 87 2.43 14.22 4.79
N ASN A 88 3.05 13.64 3.76
CA ASN A 88 4.34 12.94 3.82
C ASN A 88 4.31 11.67 4.69
N THR A 89 5.48 11.10 4.95
CA THR A 89 5.63 9.75 5.50
C THR A 89 5.30 9.64 6.99
N ALA A 90 5.66 10.65 7.80
CA ALA A 90 5.53 10.54 9.26
C ALA A 90 4.06 10.37 9.73
N PRO A 91 3.09 11.16 9.21
CA PRO A 91 1.67 10.95 9.56
C PRO A 91 1.16 9.59 9.09
N ALA A 92 1.55 9.13 7.90
CA ALA A 92 1.16 7.82 7.38
C ALA A 92 1.67 6.67 8.27
N ILE A 93 2.91 6.77 8.77
CA ILE A 93 3.46 5.79 9.72
C ILE A 93 2.68 5.82 11.04
N ALA A 94 2.37 7.00 11.57
CA ALA A 94 1.60 7.13 12.81
C ALA A 94 0.20 6.51 12.68
N LEU A 95 -0.48 6.74 11.56
CA LEU A 95 -1.77 6.13 11.26
C LEU A 95 -1.68 4.60 11.16
N ALA A 96 -0.64 4.07 10.51
CA ALA A 96 -0.44 2.63 10.44
C ALA A 96 -0.20 2.00 11.83
N ALA A 97 0.59 2.67 12.67
CA ALA A 97 0.86 2.22 14.03
C ALA A 97 -0.42 2.18 14.89
N LEU A 98 -1.30 3.19 14.74
CA LEU A 98 -2.60 3.22 15.42
C LEU A 98 -3.58 2.17 14.89
N ALA A 99 -3.48 1.80 13.61
CA ALA A 99 -4.31 0.77 12.99
C ALA A 99 -3.81 -0.66 13.26
N THR A 100 -2.68 -0.82 13.96
CA THR A 100 -2.12 -2.13 14.31
C THR A 100 -2.45 -2.43 15.76
N ASP A 101 -2.88 -3.66 16.05
CA ASP A 101 -3.06 -4.11 17.43
C ASP A 101 -1.67 -4.50 18.02
N PRO A 102 -1.19 -3.80 19.07
CA PRO A 102 0.08 -4.14 19.72
C PRO A 102 0.04 -5.44 20.53
N HIS A 103 -1.12 -6.06 20.67
CA HIS A 103 -1.35 -7.27 21.48
C HIS A 103 -1.81 -8.49 20.67
N ALA A 104 -1.89 -8.37 19.34
CA ALA A 104 -2.20 -9.48 18.44
C ALA A 104 -1.06 -10.51 18.30
#